data_AF-A0A928RG81-F1
#
_entry.id   AF-A0A928RG81-F1
#
_cell.length_a   1.000
_cell.length_b   1.000
_cell.length_c   1.000
_cell.angle_alpha   90.00
_cell.angle_beta   90.00
_cell.angle_gamma   90.00
#
_symmetry.space_group_name_H-M   'P 1'
#
loop_
_entity.id
_entity.type
_entity.pdbx_description
1 polymer ?
#
loop_
_entity_poly.entity_id
_entity_poly.type
_entity_poly.pdbx_seq_one_letter_code
_entity_poly.pdbx_strand_id
1 'polypeptide(L)'
;MDHALLTYLLTYSFPCTDISVAGRMAGMAEDSNTRSSLLWQVKRILEELNETDSLPQILLMENVPAIRQDKNIKHFQKWTAFLDSIGYSSYSADLNAADYGVAQHRERTLLVSILGDYYYSFPSPIELDTCMEDYFEDLTDEMALQQVVKSEKALSLLVDLDEKGQLD
;
A
#
# COMPACT_ATOMS: atom_id res chain seq x y z
N MET A 1 11.46 -26.40 27.35
CA MET A 1 10.29 -25.50 27.24
C MET A 1 10.09 -25.35 25.75
N ASP A 2 8.96 -25.84 25.25
CA ASP A 2 8.65 -25.83 23.82
C ASP A 2 8.41 -24.36 23.43
N HIS A 3 9.45 -23.71 22.90
CA HIS A 3 9.30 -22.35 22.36
C HIS A 3 8.49 -22.52 21.08
N ALA A 4 7.17 -22.31 21.17
CA ALA A 4 6.36 -22.09 19.99
C ALA A 4 7.11 -21.09 19.10
N LEU A 5 7.48 -21.54 17.89
CA LEU A 5 8.15 -20.73 16.88
C LEU A 5 7.17 -19.62 16.47
N LEU A 6 7.18 -18.54 17.23
CA LEU A 6 6.44 -17.32 16.93
C LEU A 6 7.15 -16.64 15.78
N THR A 7 6.56 -16.71 14.59
CA THR A 7 6.96 -15.87 13.46
C THR A 7 6.52 -14.44 13.73
N TYR A 8 7.47 -13.53 13.90
CA TYR A 8 7.19 -12.10 14.05
C TYR A 8 7.14 -11.43 12.68
N LEU A 9 5.98 -10.84 12.36
CA LEU A 9 5.73 -10.06 11.15
C LEU A 9 5.62 -8.58 11.53
N LEU A 10 6.46 -7.74 10.93
CA LEU A 10 6.34 -6.29 11.01
C LEU A 10 5.86 -5.71 9.68
N THR A 11 4.73 -5.01 9.71
CA THR A 11 4.21 -4.28 8.55
C THR A 11 4.52 -2.78 8.70
N TYR A 12 4.85 -2.10 7.60
CA TYR A 12 5.11 -0.66 7.61
C TYR A 12 4.69 0.01 6.30
N SER A 13 3.41 0.37 6.23
CA SER A 13 2.82 1.19 5.17
C SER A 13 2.99 2.68 5.47
N PHE A 14 4.23 3.16 5.40
CA PHE A 14 4.57 4.54 5.77
C PHE A 14 3.90 5.56 4.82
N PRO A 15 3.65 6.81 5.26
CA PRO A 15 2.84 7.75 4.49
C PRO A 15 3.37 7.97 3.07
N CYS A 16 2.53 7.72 2.07
CA CYS A 16 2.86 7.88 0.64
C CYS A 16 2.66 9.32 0.13
N THR A 17 2.21 10.24 0.98
CA THR A 17 1.71 11.55 0.56
C THR A 17 2.73 12.45 -0.13
N ASP A 18 4.02 12.27 0.18
CA ASP A 18 5.11 13.03 -0.43
C ASP A 18 5.77 12.25 -1.58
N ILE A 19 5.34 11.01 -1.83
CA ILE A 19 5.76 10.14 -2.94
C ILE A 19 4.72 10.13 -4.07
N SER A 20 3.42 10.14 -3.71
CA SER A 20 2.29 10.02 -4.63
C SER A 20 2.25 11.13 -5.68
N VAL A 21 1.92 10.74 -6.91
CA VAL A 21 1.70 11.65 -8.05
C VAL A 21 0.53 12.61 -7.80
N ALA A 22 -0.46 12.19 -7.00
CA ALA A 22 -1.56 13.05 -6.57
C ALA A 22 -1.14 14.08 -5.51
N GLY A 23 0.06 13.96 -4.94
CA GLY A 23 0.62 14.86 -3.94
C GLY A 23 1.63 15.86 -4.50
N ARG A 24 2.37 16.53 -3.61
CA ARG A 24 3.43 17.49 -4.00
C ARG A 24 4.74 16.84 -4.42
N MET A 25 4.82 15.50 -4.36
CA MET A 25 6.01 14.71 -4.68
C MET A 25 7.29 15.22 -3.99
N ALA A 26 7.22 15.62 -2.71
CA ALA A 26 8.39 16.17 -1.99
C ALA A 26 9.49 15.11 -1.71
N GLY A 27 9.22 13.83 -1.95
CA GLY A 27 10.15 12.71 -1.84
C GLY A 27 10.23 12.14 -0.42
N MET A 28 11.25 11.30 -0.20
CA MET A 28 11.46 10.58 1.06
C MET A 28 12.90 10.65 1.57
N ALA A 29 13.62 11.73 1.28
CA ALA A 29 14.99 11.88 1.73
C ALA A 29 15.10 11.84 3.27
N GLU A 30 16.19 11.27 3.76
CA GLU A 30 16.53 11.27 5.19
C GLU A 30 16.65 12.72 5.68
N ASP A 31 16.16 13.00 6.89
CA ASP A 31 16.12 14.34 7.50
C ASP A 31 15.35 15.42 6.72
N SER A 32 14.56 15.04 5.71
CA SER A 32 13.76 16.00 4.93
C SER A 32 12.54 16.55 5.66
N ASN A 33 12.20 16.01 6.83
CA ASN A 33 10.96 16.31 7.58
C ASN A 33 9.68 16.15 6.77
N THR A 34 9.72 15.37 5.68
CA THR A 34 8.53 14.97 4.92
C THR A 34 7.78 13.88 5.69
N ARG A 35 6.49 13.67 5.42
CA ARG A 35 5.77 12.55 6.07
C ARG A 35 6.30 11.21 5.56
N SER A 36 6.75 11.16 4.32
CA SER A 36 7.37 9.99 3.72
C SER A 36 8.78 9.69 4.28
N SER A 37 9.45 10.63 4.96
CA SER A 37 10.73 10.34 5.65
C SER A 37 10.57 9.51 6.92
N LEU A 38 9.34 9.17 7.33
CA LEU A 38 9.09 8.22 8.43
C LEU A 38 9.63 6.81 8.13
N LEU A 39 9.93 6.48 6.87
CA LEU A 39 10.69 5.27 6.51
C LEU A 39 11.98 5.15 7.33
N TRP A 40 12.69 6.26 7.57
CA TRP A 40 13.95 6.23 8.31
C TRP A 40 13.77 6.04 9.82
N GLN A 41 12.55 6.24 10.35
CA GLN A 41 12.24 5.82 11.72
C GLN A 41 12.07 4.30 11.82
N VAL A 42 11.60 3.65 10.76
CA VAL A 42 11.63 2.17 10.66
C VAL A 42 13.07 1.67 10.64
N LYS A 43 13.97 2.36 9.91
CA LYS A 43 15.42 2.09 9.95
C LYS A 43 15.95 2.05 11.38
N ARG A 44 15.71 3.14 12.13
CA ARG A 44 16.14 3.27 13.54
C ARG A 44 15.64 2.12 14.41
N ILE A 45 14.36 1.76 14.28
CA ILE A 45 13.77 0.65 15.05
C ILE A 45 14.44 -0.68 14.70
N LEU A 46 14.66 -0.95 13.41
CA LEU A 46 15.34 -2.18 12.97
C LEU A 46 16.79 -2.24 13.43
N GLU A 47 17.50 -1.11 13.50
CA GLU A 47 18.85 -1.04 14.07
C GLU A 47 18.84 -1.42 15.56
N GLU A 48 17.92 -0.86 16.36
CA GLU A 48 17.76 -1.19 17.79
C GLU A 48 17.37 -2.67 18.01
N LEU A 49 16.54 -3.24 17.13
CA LEU A 49 16.18 -4.66 17.19
C LEU A 49 17.34 -5.58 16.75
N ASN A 50 18.18 -5.14 15.82
CA ASN A 50 19.37 -5.87 15.41
C ASN A 50 20.41 -5.95 16.54
N GLU A 51 20.56 -4.88 17.33
CA GLU A 51 21.43 -4.87 18.51
C GLU A 51 21.01 -5.87 19.60
N THR A 52 19.72 -6.21 19.64
CA THR A 52 19.12 -7.09 20.65
C THR A 52 18.78 -8.48 20.09
N ASP A 53 19.27 -8.84 18.90
CA ASP A 53 19.00 -10.11 18.21
C ASP A 53 17.50 -10.45 18.15
N SER A 54 16.69 -9.40 17.95
CA SER A 54 15.22 -9.45 18.03
C SER A 54 14.57 -8.98 16.72
N LEU A 55 15.29 -9.10 15.60
CA LEU A 55 14.76 -8.76 14.28
C LEU A 55 13.52 -9.60 13.93
N PRO A 56 12.47 -8.99 13.35
CA PRO A 56 11.34 -9.75 12.79
C PRO A 56 11.79 -10.75 11.73
N GLN A 57 11.16 -11.92 11.67
CA GLN A 57 11.43 -12.89 10.62
C GLN A 57 10.94 -12.40 9.26
N ILE A 58 9.86 -11.61 9.23
CA ILE A 58 9.26 -11.08 8.01
C ILE A 58 8.96 -9.59 8.17
N LEU A 59 9.32 -8.83 7.14
CA LEU A 59 8.98 -7.43 6.95
C LEU A 59 8.08 -7.29 5.72
N LEU A 60 7.00 -6.53 5.84
CA LEU A 60 6.11 -6.21 4.73
C LEU A 60 5.92 -4.69 4.62
N MET A 61 6.50 -4.10 3.58
CA MET A 61 6.24 -2.71 3.18
C MET A 61 5.11 -2.67 2.14
N GLU A 62 4.27 -1.65 2.21
CA GLU A 62 3.41 -1.23 1.11
C GLU A 62 3.64 0.26 0.82
N ASN A 63 3.62 0.62 -0.46
CA ASN A 63 3.56 2.01 -0.89
C ASN A 63 2.99 2.14 -2.31
N VAL A 64 2.83 3.37 -2.80
CA VAL A 64 2.44 3.63 -4.18
C VAL A 64 3.58 3.32 -5.16
N PRO A 65 3.30 2.92 -6.41
CA PRO A 65 4.31 2.58 -7.43
C PRO A 65 5.38 3.65 -7.66
N ALA A 66 5.04 4.92 -7.42
CA ALA A 66 5.96 6.05 -7.53
C ALA A 66 7.20 5.96 -6.61
N ILE A 67 7.20 5.08 -5.60
CA ILE A 67 8.40 4.82 -4.78
C ILE A 67 9.56 4.24 -5.59
N ARG A 68 9.28 3.56 -6.71
CA ARG A 68 10.27 2.94 -7.60
C ARG A 68 10.61 3.77 -8.84
N GLN A 69 10.04 4.97 -8.97
CA GLN A 69 10.31 5.88 -10.10
C GLN A 69 11.58 6.71 -9.87
N ASP A 70 12.11 7.32 -10.94
CA ASP A 70 13.43 8.00 -10.99
C ASP A 70 13.72 8.96 -9.81
N LYS A 71 12.71 9.67 -9.31
CA LYS A 71 12.86 10.61 -8.19
C LYS A 71 13.15 9.90 -6.86
N ASN A 72 12.60 8.70 -6.66
CA ASN A 72 12.63 7.98 -5.39
C ASN A 72 13.51 6.72 -5.44
N ILE A 73 13.87 6.23 -6.64
CA ILE A 73 14.59 4.97 -6.84
C ILE A 73 15.89 4.90 -6.04
N LYS A 74 16.64 6.01 -5.93
CA LYS A 74 17.87 6.07 -5.13
C LYS A 74 17.61 5.82 -3.64
N HIS A 75 16.52 6.35 -3.12
CA HIS A 75 16.13 6.14 -1.72
C HIS A 75 15.58 4.72 -1.51
N PHE A 76 14.84 4.18 -2.47
CA PHE A 76 14.36 2.81 -2.43
C PHE A 76 15.53 1.81 -2.44
N GLN A 77 16.53 2.02 -3.31
CA GLN A 77 17.76 1.21 -3.35
C GLN A 77 18.57 1.34 -2.06
N LYS A 78 18.68 2.55 -1.49
CA LYS A 78 19.31 2.74 -0.18
C LYS A 78 18.59 1.97 0.91
N TRP A 79 17.26 1.92 0.87
CA TRP A 79 16.45 1.15 1.81
C TRP A 79 16.67 -0.37 1.66
N THR A 80 16.60 -0.91 0.44
CA THR A 80 16.82 -2.35 0.21
C THR A 80 18.26 -2.77 0.53
N ALA A 81 19.25 -1.93 0.26
CA ALA A 81 20.64 -2.19 0.65
C ALA A 81 20.83 -2.20 2.16
N PHE A 82 20.10 -1.36 2.91
CA PHE A 82 20.10 -1.42 4.37
C PHE A 82 19.49 -2.74 4.87
N LEU A 83 18.34 -3.16 4.32
CA LEU A 83 17.71 -4.44 4.72
C LEU A 83 18.63 -5.64 4.46
N ASP A 84 19.30 -5.66 3.31
CA ASP A 84 20.33 -6.66 2.97
C ASP A 84 21.48 -6.65 3.98
N SER A 85 21.95 -5.46 4.39
CA SER A 85 23.06 -5.33 5.36
C SER A 85 22.75 -5.87 6.77
N ILE A 86 21.47 -5.97 7.13
CA ILE A 86 21.02 -6.57 8.40
C ILE A 86 20.45 -7.99 8.21
N GLY A 87 20.68 -8.60 7.03
CA GLY A 87 20.44 -10.03 6.77
C GLY A 87 19.11 -10.38 6.13
N TYR A 88 18.32 -9.43 5.61
CA TYR A 88 17.08 -9.76 4.90
C TYR A 88 17.28 -10.00 3.41
N SER A 89 16.65 -11.05 2.89
CA SER A 89 16.38 -11.22 1.46
C SER A 89 15.09 -10.51 1.06
N SER A 90 15.17 -9.52 0.18
CA SER A 90 14.05 -8.64 -0.18
C SER A 90 13.52 -8.84 -1.60
N TYR A 91 12.19 -8.88 -1.74
CA TYR A 91 11.45 -9.12 -2.98
C TYR A 91 10.39 -8.05 -3.17
N SER A 92 10.37 -7.38 -4.33
CA SER A 92 9.39 -6.34 -4.62
C SER A 92 8.65 -6.56 -5.93
N ALA A 93 7.37 -6.19 -5.93
CA ALA A 93 6.50 -6.20 -7.11
C ALA A 93 5.45 -5.09 -6.99
N ASP A 94 5.02 -4.58 -8.14
CA ASP A 94 3.85 -3.71 -8.23
C ASP A 94 2.64 -4.60 -8.55
N LEU A 95 1.65 -4.61 -7.65
CA LEU A 95 0.47 -5.46 -7.71
C LEU A 95 -0.78 -4.61 -7.83
N ASN A 96 -1.67 -4.93 -8.78
CA ASN A 96 -2.97 -4.29 -8.91
C ASN A 96 -4.05 -5.15 -8.24
N ALA A 97 -4.84 -4.57 -7.34
CA ALA A 97 -5.92 -5.28 -6.63
C ALA A 97 -6.91 -5.98 -7.58
N ALA A 98 -7.13 -5.43 -8.78
CA ALA A 98 -7.94 -6.04 -9.84
C ALA A 98 -7.44 -7.42 -10.29
N ASP A 99 -6.12 -7.65 -10.25
CA ASP A 99 -5.50 -8.94 -10.60
C ASP A 99 -5.62 -9.96 -9.46
N TYR A 100 -6.23 -9.58 -8.33
CA TYR A 100 -6.37 -10.40 -7.12
C TYR A 100 -7.82 -10.43 -6.61
N GLY A 101 -8.80 -10.32 -7.52
CA GLY A 101 -10.23 -10.53 -7.22
C GLY A 101 -10.94 -9.36 -6.54
N VAL A 102 -10.35 -8.16 -6.57
CA VAL A 102 -10.98 -6.94 -6.04
C VAL A 102 -11.31 -6.01 -7.19
N ALA A 103 -12.59 -5.66 -7.39
CA ALA A 103 -13.03 -4.76 -8.46
C ALA A 103 -12.64 -3.29 -8.19
N GLN A 104 -11.34 -3.04 -8.08
CA GLN A 104 -10.72 -1.74 -7.87
C GLN A 104 -9.36 -1.69 -8.57
N HIS A 105 -9.19 -0.70 -9.44
CA HIS A 105 -7.87 -0.39 -10.00
C HIS A 105 -7.00 0.29 -8.93
N ARG A 106 -6.25 -0.51 -8.17
CA ARG A 106 -5.37 -0.05 -7.09
C ARG A 106 -4.03 -0.77 -7.17
N GLU A 107 -3.09 -0.14 -7.85
CA GLU A 107 -1.71 -0.60 -7.94
C GLU A 107 -0.89 -0.16 -6.72
N ARG A 108 -0.13 -1.09 -6.13
CA ARG A 108 0.77 -0.84 -5.00
C ARG A 108 2.07 -1.62 -5.13
N THR A 109 3.18 -0.97 -4.77
CA THR A 109 4.45 -1.65 -4.56
C THR A 109 4.40 -2.36 -3.22
N LEU A 110 4.57 -3.68 -3.23
CA LEU A 110 4.89 -4.46 -2.04
C LEU A 110 6.39 -4.77 -2.01
N LEU A 111 6.98 -4.75 -0.81
CA LEU A 111 8.34 -5.24 -0.55
C LEU A 111 8.26 -6.24 0.61
N VAL A 112 8.42 -7.52 0.28
CA VAL A 112 8.51 -8.64 1.23
C VAL A 112 9.97 -8.87 1.54
N SER A 113 10.37 -8.78 2.80
CA SER A 113 11.76 -9.08 3.20
C SER A 113 11.76 -10.16 4.27
N ILE A 114 12.55 -11.22 4.04
CA ILE A 114 12.61 -12.41 4.89
C ILE A 114 14.01 -12.51 5.48
N LEU A 115 14.12 -12.61 6.80
CA LEU A 115 15.41 -12.66 7.50
C LEU A 115 16.12 -13.98 7.18
N GLY A 116 17.28 -13.92 6.56
CA GLY A 116 18.07 -15.05 6.07
C GLY A 116 18.02 -15.23 4.54
N ASP A 117 18.55 -16.36 4.07
CA ASP A 117 18.61 -16.71 2.65
C ASP A 117 17.38 -17.54 2.25
N TYR A 118 16.37 -16.86 1.72
CA TYR A 118 15.10 -17.45 1.32
C TYR A 118 14.70 -16.98 -0.05
N TYR A 119 14.04 -17.83 -0.83
CA TYR A 119 13.37 -17.47 -2.08
C TYR A 119 11.90 -17.15 -1.86
N TYR A 120 11.40 -16.11 -2.51
CA TYR A 120 9.98 -15.74 -2.50
C TYR A 120 9.51 -15.31 -3.89
N SER A 121 8.30 -15.72 -4.25
CA SER A 121 7.59 -15.27 -5.44
C SER A 121 6.20 -14.78 -5.04
N PHE A 122 5.79 -13.65 -5.61
CA PHE A 122 4.43 -13.13 -5.44
C PHE A 122 3.39 -14.09 -6.06
N PRO A 123 2.16 -14.12 -5.54
CA PRO A 123 1.10 -14.96 -6.10
C PRO A 123 0.83 -14.61 -7.56
N SER A 124 0.40 -15.59 -8.34
CA SER A 124 -0.06 -15.33 -9.71
C SER A 124 -1.41 -14.61 -9.70
N PRO A 125 -1.67 -13.73 -10.68
CA PRO A 125 -2.99 -13.13 -10.88
C PRO A 125 -4.11 -14.16 -10.98
N ILE A 126 -5.31 -13.77 -10.54
CA ILE A 126 -6.56 -14.50 -10.77
C ILE A 126 -7.49 -13.66 -11.65
N GLU A 127 -8.42 -14.32 -12.35
CA GLU A 127 -9.44 -13.59 -13.11
C GLU A 127 -10.36 -12.81 -12.16
N LEU A 128 -10.73 -11.60 -12.58
CA LEU A 128 -11.72 -10.77 -11.89
C LEU A 128 -13.11 -11.13 -12.41
N ASP A 129 -13.94 -11.70 -11.54
CA ASP A 129 -15.33 -12.10 -11.81
C ASP A 129 -16.37 -11.18 -11.16
N THR A 130 -15.93 -10.07 -10.55
CA THR A 130 -16.76 -9.07 -9.88
C THR A 130 -16.57 -7.68 -10.50
N CYS A 131 -17.58 -6.84 -10.39
CA CYS A 131 -17.56 -5.42 -10.77
C CYS A 131 -17.89 -4.51 -9.58
N MET A 132 -17.82 -3.19 -9.78
CA MET A 132 -18.16 -2.22 -8.72
C MET A 132 -19.61 -2.36 -8.24
N GLU A 133 -20.52 -2.75 -9.14
CA GLU A 133 -21.94 -2.90 -8.82
C GLU A 133 -22.18 -4.00 -7.78
N ASP A 134 -21.38 -5.07 -7.82
CA ASP A 134 -21.45 -6.17 -6.86
C ASP A 134 -21.10 -5.76 -5.41
N TYR A 135 -20.45 -4.59 -5.23
CA TYR A 135 -20.14 -4.04 -3.91
C TYR A 135 -21.20 -3.09 -3.36
N PHE A 136 -22.17 -2.67 -4.18
CA PHE A 136 -23.25 -1.84 -3.68
C PHE A 136 -24.18 -2.67 -2.80
N GLU A 137 -24.48 -2.14 -1.61
CA GLU A 137 -25.60 -2.66 -0.82
C GLU A 137 -26.90 -2.37 -1.58
N ASP A 138 -27.91 -3.24 -1.43
CA ASP A 138 -29.26 -2.99 -1.94
C ASP A 138 -29.82 -1.73 -1.25
N LEU A 139 -29.62 -0.57 -1.86
CA LEU A 139 -30.14 0.72 -1.42
C LEU A 139 -31.62 0.83 -1.80
N THR A 140 -32.47 -0.10 -1.34
CA THR A 140 -33.93 -0.07 -1.59
C THR A 140 -34.68 0.88 -0.66
N ASP A 141 -34.00 1.43 0.35
CA ASP A 141 -34.58 2.35 1.33
C ASP A 141 -34.25 3.81 0.93
N GLU A 142 -35.28 4.63 0.70
CA GLU A 142 -35.14 6.07 0.41
C GLU A 142 -34.32 6.80 1.51
N MET A 143 -34.36 6.30 2.75
CA MET A 143 -33.54 6.82 3.84
C MET A 143 -32.05 6.51 3.70
N ALA A 144 -31.69 5.45 2.98
CA ALA A 144 -30.29 5.10 2.70
C ALA A 144 -29.73 5.98 1.57
N LEU A 145 -30.52 6.26 0.52
CA LEU A 145 -30.11 7.16 -0.58
C LEU A 145 -29.81 8.59 -0.12
N GLN A 146 -30.63 9.15 0.78
CA GLN A 146 -30.41 10.48 1.36
C GLN A 146 -29.17 10.52 2.28
N GLN A 147 -28.73 9.37 2.82
CA GLN A 147 -27.50 9.29 3.60
C GLN A 147 -26.24 9.17 2.74
N VAL A 148 -26.36 8.60 1.54
CA VAL A 148 -25.23 8.42 0.61
C VAL A 148 -24.89 9.74 -0.10
N VAL A 149 -25.88 10.50 -0.55
CA VAL A 149 -25.65 11.78 -1.26
C VAL A 149 -25.94 12.97 -0.33
N LYS A 150 -24.97 13.31 0.52
CA LYS A 150 -25.09 14.44 1.46
C LYS A 150 -24.80 15.82 0.85
N SER A 151 -24.50 15.88 -0.44
CA SER A 151 -24.15 17.11 -1.15
C SER A 151 -25.26 17.50 -2.11
N GLU A 152 -25.87 18.66 -1.89
CA GLU A 152 -26.84 19.27 -2.81
C GLU A 152 -26.28 19.38 -4.24
N LYS A 153 -24.96 19.62 -4.37
CA LYS A 153 -24.26 19.72 -5.65
C LYS A 153 -24.13 18.37 -6.36
N ALA A 154 -23.99 17.28 -5.60
CA ALA A 154 -23.97 15.94 -6.17
C ALA A 154 -25.38 15.53 -6.63
N LEU A 155 -26.41 15.87 -5.84
CA LEU A 155 -27.82 15.69 -6.22
C LEU A 155 -28.17 16.46 -7.49
N SER A 156 -27.81 17.74 -7.60
CA SER A 156 -28.08 18.53 -8.80
C SER A 156 -27.39 17.97 -10.03
N LEU A 157 -26.16 17.47 -9.89
CA LEU A 157 -25.43 16.85 -10.99
C LEU A 157 -26.08 15.54 -11.45
N LEU A 158 -26.56 14.71 -10.52
CA LEU A 158 -27.27 13.48 -10.85
C LEU A 158 -28.56 13.77 -11.62
N VAL A 159 -29.36 14.75 -11.17
CA VAL A 159 -30.57 15.18 -11.90
C VAL A 159 -30.23 15.69 -13.30
N ASP A 160 -29.20 16.53 -13.44
CA ASP A 160 -28.77 17.04 -14.74
C ASP A 160 -28.29 15.94 -15.70
N LEU A 161 -27.71 14.85 -15.17
CA LEU A 161 -27.25 13.70 -15.96
C LEU A 161 -28.42 12.79 -16.36
N ASP A 162 -29.40 12.62 -15.48
CA ASP A 162 -30.64 11.88 -15.74
C ASP A 162 -31.46 12.54 -16.85
N GLU A 163 -31.67 13.85 -16.75
CA GLU A 163 -32.40 14.64 -17.75
C GLU A 163 -31.72 14.62 -19.14
N LYS A 164 -30.41 14.39 -19.17
CA LYS A 164 -29.63 14.25 -20.42
C LYS A 164 -29.56 12.81 -20.92
N GLY A 165 -30.14 11.84 -20.21
CA GLY A 165 -30.10 10.42 -20.55
C GLY A 165 -28.68 9.84 -20.51
N GLN A 166 -27.86 10.30 -19.55
CA GLN A 166 -26.45 9.90 -19.40
C GLN A 166 -26.21 8.98 -18.19
N LEU A 167 -27.28 8.52 -17.54
CA LEU A 167 -27.22 7.61 -16.39
C LEU A 167 -27.50 6.14 -16.75
N ASP A 168 -27.83 5.85 -18.01
CA ASP A 168 -28.01 4.50 -18.57
C ASP A 168 -26.76 4.02 -19.34
#